data_AF-A0A0G4PQW9-F1
#
_entry.id   AF-A0A0G4PQW9-F1
#
_cell.length_a   1.000
_cell.length_b   1.000
_cell.length_c   1.000
_cell.angle_alpha   90.00
_cell.angle_beta   90.00
_cell.angle_gamma   90.00
#
_symmetry.space_group_name_H-M   'P 1'
#
loop_
_entity.id
_entity.type
_entity.pdbx_description
1 polymer ?
#
loop_
_entity_poly.entity_id
_entity_poly.type
_entity_poly.pdbx_seq_one_letter_code
_entity_poly.pdbx_strand_id
1 'polypeptide(L)'
;MLSQQWVCLAPLFPRASTILTACDVRLATSLTQTFNPRRVYIDTKRTIQMSCSRFKPIQPYTPATKPLISDQRGKPPVQDHLIRRLSAACKECQRRRTKCSSENPCLECTKRGSICVFDMSSDKRRKSHASKIEAELRHYQRFLNDFLRAIQDSSDDDVRNIINTVRAGSSTSEIQSEVNSVLMRNYCSRPTL
;
A
#
# COMPACT_ATOMS: atom_id res chain seq x y z
N MET A 1 -14.29 -38.33 69.42
CA MET A 1 -12.86 -38.06 69.17
C MET A 1 -12.78 -37.20 67.91
N LEU A 2 -13.20 -35.92 67.98
CA LEU A 2 -12.33 -34.74 68.21
C LEU A 2 -11.03 -34.85 67.39
N SER A 3 -10.98 -34.17 66.25
CA SER A 3 -10.37 -32.83 66.10
C SER A 3 -8.97 -33.05 65.53
N GLN A 4 -8.60 -32.48 64.39
CA GLN A 4 -8.14 -31.09 64.19
C GLN A 4 -7.77 -31.00 62.70
N GLN A 5 -7.63 -29.89 62.01
CA GLN A 5 -8.08 -28.51 62.11
C GLN A 5 -7.35 -27.83 60.94
N TRP A 6 -8.06 -27.00 60.18
CA TRP A 6 -7.46 -26.09 59.22
C TRP A 6 -6.53 -25.11 59.96
N VAL A 7 -5.36 -24.81 59.39
CA VAL A 7 -4.63 -23.59 59.77
C VAL A 7 -4.00 -22.96 58.53
N CYS A 8 -4.69 -21.93 58.04
CA CYS A 8 -4.13 -20.84 57.26
C CYS A 8 -3.16 -20.06 58.14
N LEU A 9 -1.93 -19.79 57.67
CA LEU A 9 -1.02 -18.83 58.28
C LEU A 9 -0.26 -18.07 57.18
N ALA A 10 -0.83 -16.94 56.77
CA ALA A 10 -0.10 -15.68 56.62
C ALA A 10 -0.59 -14.77 57.77
N PRO A 11 -0.02 -13.58 58.05
CA PRO A 11 1.21 -12.93 57.57
C PRO A 11 2.09 -12.45 58.75
N LEU A 12 3.24 -11.80 58.51
CA LEU A 12 3.72 -10.74 59.43
C LEU A 12 4.65 -9.75 58.72
N PHE A 13 4.14 -8.52 58.57
CA PHE A 13 4.88 -7.26 58.41
C PHE A 13 5.65 -6.92 59.71
N PRO A 14 6.69 -6.06 59.67
CA PRO A 14 6.51 -4.66 60.09
C PRO A 14 7.16 -3.67 59.08
N ARG A 15 6.51 -2.56 58.67
CA ARG A 15 6.42 -1.23 59.33
C ARG A 15 7.80 -0.61 59.60
N ALA A 16 8.10 0.67 59.37
CA ALA A 16 7.52 1.84 58.70
C ALA A 16 8.53 2.99 58.97
N SER A 17 8.65 4.00 58.11
CA SER A 17 8.74 5.44 58.50
C SER A 17 9.00 6.35 57.29
N THR A 18 7.89 6.87 56.78
CA THR A 18 7.58 8.31 56.61
C THR A 18 8.72 9.31 56.76
N ILE A 19 8.96 10.15 55.73
CA ILE A 19 8.85 11.61 55.85
C ILE A 19 8.26 12.14 54.53
N LEU A 20 7.01 12.63 54.60
CA LEU A 20 6.48 13.65 53.71
C LEU A 20 7.05 15.01 54.15
N THR A 21 7.53 15.81 53.20
CA THR A 21 7.42 17.26 53.28
C THR A 21 6.62 17.75 52.07
N ALA A 22 5.63 18.57 52.40
CA ALA A 22 4.61 19.09 51.51
C ALA A 22 5.11 20.30 50.70
N CYS A 23 4.34 20.58 49.64
CA CYS A 23 4.04 21.89 49.05
C CYS A 23 5.16 22.94 48.96
N ASP A 24 5.46 23.35 47.73
CA ASP A 24 5.22 24.76 47.43
C ASP A 24 4.63 25.00 46.04
N VAL A 25 3.72 25.96 46.03
CA VAL A 25 2.77 26.30 44.99
C VAL A 25 3.32 27.53 44.24
N ARG A 26 3.27 27.47 42.91
CA ARG A 26 3.31 28.59 41.95
C ARG A 26 4.61 29.41 41.85
N LEU A 27 5.25 29.29 40.68
CA LEU A 27 5.27 30.44 39.78
C LEU A 27 5.17 29.97 38.33
N ALA A 28 4.05 30.33 37.71
CA ALA A 28 3.80 30.18 36.28
C ALA A 28 4.34 31.43 35.58
N THR A 29 5.14 31.25 34.53
CA THR A 29 5.24 32.19 33.41
C THR A 29 5.86 31.50 32.21
N SER A 30 5.00 31.11 31.26
CA SER A 30 5.10 31.47 29.83
C SER A 30 6.42 31.10 29.12
N LEU A 31 6.47 30.11 28.22
CA LEU A 31 6.03 30.26 26.82
C LEU A 31 5.80 28.87 26.19
N THR A 32 4.60 28.30 26.29
CA THR A 32 4.16 27.25 25.36
C THR A 32 3.43 27.94 24.22
N GLN A 33 4.11 28.06 23.09
CA GLN A 33 3.56 28.57 21.85
C GLN A 33 2.49 27.61 21.35
N THR A 34 1.24 27.87 21.74
CA THR A 34 0.07 27.18 21.22
C THR A 34 -0.08 27.52 19.75
N PHE A 35 0.20 26.58 18.86
CA PHE A 35 -0.21 26.65 17.47
C PHE A 35 -1.75 26.63 17.43
N ASN A 36 -2.34 27.81 17.27
CA ASN A 36 -3.77 28.02 17.13
C ASN A 36 -4.13 28.01 15.63
N PRO A 37 -4.82 26.99 15.09
CA PRO A 37 -5.09 26.88 13.65
C PRO A 37 -6.36 27.66 13.22
N ARG A 38 -6.62 28.84 13.81
CA ARG A 38 -7.76 29.70 13.43
C ARG A 38 -7.36 31.16 13.23
N ARG A 39 -6.43 31.45 12.30
CA ARG A 39 -6.28 32.82 11.78
C ARG A 39 -5.45 32.91 10.50
N VAL A 40 -6.02 32.50 9.37
CA VAL A 40 -5.65 33.09 8.07
C VAL A 40 -6.95 33.30 7.29
N TYR A 41 -7.59 34.44 7.54
CA TYR A 41 -8.60 34.96 6.64
C TYR A 41 -7.85 35.70 5.54
N ILE A 42 -7.66 35.04 4.40
CA ILE A 42 -7.19 35.70 3.18
C ILE A 42 -8.40 36.39 2.57
N ASP A 43 -8.41 37.72 2.65
CA ASP A 43 -9.39 38.57 2.01
C ASP A 43 -9.07 38.65 0.51
N THR A 44 -9.76 37.86 -0.30
CA THR A 44 -9.80 38.04 -1.75
C THR A 44 -11.23 38.24 -2.20
N LYS A 45 -11.81 39.41 -1.89
CA LYS A 45 -12.93 39.94 -2.67
C LYS A 45 -12.46 40.34 -4.07
N ARG A 46 -12.39 39.36 -4.97
CA ARG A 46 -12.53 39.60 -6.41
C ARG A 46 -13.74 38.80 -6.88
N THR A 47 -14.88 39.48 -6.91
CA THR A 47 -16.12 38.95 -7.46
C THR A 47 -15.94 38.76 -8.97
N ILE A 48 -15.49 37.57 -9.37
CA ILE A 48 -15.76 37.08 -10.72
C ILE A 48 -17.16 36.49 -10.63
N GLN A 49 -18.16 37.19 -11.18
CA GLN A 49 -19.44 36.58 -11.48
C GLN A 49 -19.21 35.51 -12.56
N MET A 50 -18.73 34.34 -12.14
CA MET A 50 -18.79 33.13 -12.95
C MET A 50 -20.23 32.65 -12.88
N SER A 51 -20.95 32.83 -13.98
CA SER A 51 -22.18 32.11 -14.23
C SER A 51 -21.88 30.61 -14.15
N CYS A 52 -22.28 29.97 -13.03
CA CYS A 52 -22.19 28.53 -12.82
C CYS A 52 -23.21 27.82 -13.73
N SER A 53 -22.91 27.75 -15.01
CA SER A 53 -23.62 26.89 -15.94
C SER A 53 -23.11 25.45 -15.76
N ARG A 54 -23.82 24.71 -14.90
CA ARG A 54 -23.97 23.24 -14.94
C ARG A 54 -22.70 22.40 -14.71
N PHE A 55 -22.10 22.52 -13.53
CA PHE A 55 -21.37 21.37 -12.96
C PHE A 55 -22.40 20.33 -12.50
N LYS A 56 -22.47 19.18 -13.17
CA LYS A 56 -23.24 18.04 -12.68
C LYS A 56 -22.38 17.30 -11.64
N PRO A 57 -22.83 17.15 -10.38
CA PRO A 57 -22.11 16.37 -9.39
C PRO A 57 -22.03 14.90 -9.83
N ILE A 58 -20.88 14.29 -9.57
CA ILE A 58 -20.66 12.85 -9.84
C ILE A 58 -21.57 12.09 -8.88
N GLN A 59 -22.53 11.33 -9.41
CA GLN A 59 -23.40 10.50 -8.58
C GLN A 59 -22.62 9.34 -7.94
N PRO A 60 -22.94 8.95 -6.70
CA PRO A 60 -22.33 7.81 -6.04
C PRO A 60 -22.58 6.53 -6.85
N TYR A 61 -21.52 5.74 -7.03
CA TYR A 61 -21.58 4.47 -7.73
C TYR A 61 -22.46 3.48 -6.96
N THR A 62 -23.61 3.14 -7.51
CA THR A 62 -24.38 1.97 -7.07
C THR A 62 -23.93 0.76 -7.90
N PRO A 63 -23.47 -0.34 -7.26
CA PRO A 63 -23.14 -1.55 -7.99
C PRO A 63 -24.43 -2.11 -8.60
N ALA A 64 -24.51 -2.13 -9.92
CA ALA A 64 -25.60 -2.76 -10.65
C ALA A 64 -25.59 -4.28 -10.35
N THR A 65 -26.53 -4.74 -9.53
CA THR A 65 -26.84 -6.15 -9.38
C THR A 65 -27.41 -6.65 -10.71
N LYS A 66 -26.59 -7.35 -11.49
CA LYS A 66 -27.07 -8.07 -12.68
C LYS A 66 -28.01 -9.18 -12.21
N PRO A 67 -29.23 -9.31 -12.75
CA PRO A 67 -30.09 -10.43 -12.44
C PRO A 67 -29.38 -11.73 -12.86
N LEU A 68 -29.28 -12.69 -11.94
CA LEU A 68 -28.89 -14.06 -12.26
C LEU A 68 -30.06 -14.72 -13.00
N ILE A 69 -30.06 -14.64 -14.33
CA ILE A 69 -30.93 -15.49 -15.14
C ILE A 69 -30.18 -16.79 -15.36
N SER A 70 -30.60 -17.84 -14.65
CA SER A 70 -30.28 -19.22 -14.94
C SER A 70 -31.28 -19.76 -15.96
N ASP A 71 -30.84 -19.97 -17.20
CA ASP A 71 -31.43 -21.01 -18.05
C ASP A 71 -30.33 -21.62 -18.92
N GLN A 72 -29.98 -22.87 -18.62
CA GLN A 72 -29.06 -23.66 -19.43
C GLN A 72 -29.87 -24.38 -20.49
N ARG A 73 -29.78 -23.92 -21.74
CA ARG A 73 -30.11 -24.74 -22.91
C ARG A 73 -29.02 -24.60 -23.95
N GLY A 74 -28.45 -25.73 -24.33
CA GLY A 74 -27.25 -25.87 -25.15
C GLY A 74 -27.33 -25.13 -26.48
N LYS A 75 -26.58 -24.02 -26.57
CA LYS A 75 -26.18 -23.40 -27.82
C LYS A 75 -24.67 -23.66 -27.98
N PRO A 76 -24.17 -24.08 -29.17
CA PRO A 76 -22.73 -24.18 -29.41
C PRO A 76 -22.09 -22.82 -29.10
N PRO A 77 -20.80 -22.75 -28.74
CA PRO A 77 -20.16 -21.51 -28.33
C PRO A 77 -20.14 -20.57 -29.54
N VAL A 78 -21.18 -19.77 -29.68
CA VAL A 78 -21.15 -18.58 -30.50
C VAL A 78 -20.04 -17.78 -29.87
N GLN A 79 -18.92 -17.68 -30.58
CA GLN A 79 -17.82 -16.83 -30.20
C GLN A 79 -18.46 -15.49 -29.87
N ASP A 80 -18.54 -15.23 -28.57
CA ASP A 80 -19.07 -13.98 -28.09
C ASP A 80 -18.03 -13.00 -28.59
N HIS A 81 -18.32 -12.41 -29.75
CA HIS A 81 -17.76 -11.16 -30.20
C HIS A 81 -18.24 -10.14 -29.18
N LEU A 82 -17.79 -10.30 -27.93
CA LEU A 82 -17.56 -9.26 -26.99
C LEU A 82 -16.93 -8.19 -27.84
N ILE A 83 -17.75 -7.21 -28.21
CA ILE A 83 -17.33 -5.90 -28.63
C ILE A 83 -16.62 -5.37 -27.38
N ARG A 84 -15.43 -5.90 -27.10
CA ARG A 84 -14.46 -5.35 -26.20
C ARG A 84 -14.30 -3.97 -26.78
N ARG A 85 -14.81 -2.96 -26.09
CA ARG A 85 -14.46 -1.57 -26.38
C ARG A 85 -12.94 -1.55 -26.35
N LEU A 86 -12.32 -1.63 -27.53
CA LEU A 86 -10.88 -1.65 -27.64
C LEU A 86 -10.44 -0.29 -27.14
N SER A 87 -9.83 -0.27 -25.96
CA SER A 87 -9.40 0.98 -25.32
C SER A 87 -8.22 1.63 -26.05
N ALA A 88 -7.69 0.96 -27.07
CA ALA A 88 -6.61 1.42 -27.94
C ALA A 88 -7.05 1.32 -29.41
N ALA A 89 -6.75 2.37 -30.18
CA ALA A 89 -6.82 2.34 -31.64
C ALA A 89 -5.77 1.36 -32.22
N CYS A 90 -5.97 0.86 -33.44
CA CYS A 90 -4.96 0.04 -34.12
C CYS A 90 -3.69 0.85 -34.49
N LYS A 91 -2.57 0.18 -34.78
CA LYS A 91 -1.27 0.85 -35.06
C LYS A 91 -1.35 1.85 -36.22
N GLU A 92 -2.07 1.54 -37.30
CA GLU A 92 -2.20 2.46 -38.44
C GLU A 92 -3.04 3.70 -38.11
N CYS A 93 -4.16 3.55 -37.39
CA CYS A 93 -4.96 4.70 -36.95
C CYS A 93 -4.23 5.53 -35.90
N GLN A 94 -3.46 4.89 -35.00
CA GLN A 94 -2.56 5.60 -34.08
C GLN A 94 -1.52 6.43 -34.84
N ARG A 95 -0.86 5.84 -35.85
CA ARG A 95 0.15 6.52 -36.69
C ARG A 95 -0.44 7.69 -37.46
N ARG A 96 -1.66 7.54 -37.98
CA ARG A 96 -2.36 8.55 -38.79
C ARG A 96 -3.12 9.59 -37.97
N ARG A 97 -3.28 9.38 -36.67
CA ARG A 97 -4.09 10.22 -35.76
C ARG A 97 -5.56 10.35 -36.22
N THR A 98 -6.13 9.26 -36.76
CA THR A 98 -7.53 9.19 -37.20
C THR A 98 -8.40 8.39 -36.24
N LYS A 99 -9.72 8.57 -36.30
CA LYS A 99 -10.68 7.83 -35.47
C LYS A 99 -10.67 6.34 -35.88
N CYS A 100 -10.34 5.46 -34.94
CA CYS A 100 -10.38 4.02 -35.14
C CYS A 100 -11.75 3.47 -34.74
N SER A 101 -12.34 2.65 -35.59
CA SER A 101 -13.49 1.81 -35.23
C SER A 101 -13.02 0.63 -34.37
N SER A 102 -13.89 0.14 -33.48
CA SER A 102 -13.62 -0.99 -32.58
C SER A 102 -13.78 -2.36 -33.25
N GLU A 103 -13.93 -2.40 -34.57
CA GLU A 103 -14.03 -3.61 -35.40
C GLU A 103 -12.63 -4.04 -35.87
N ASN A 104 -12.44 -5.34 -36.15
CA ASN A 104 -11.18 -5.87 -36.66
C ASN A 104 -11.42 -6.68 -37.95
N PRO A 105 -10.92 -6.21 -39.12
CA PRO A 105 -10.15 -4.99 -39.35
C PRO A 105 -10.97 -3.71 -39.15
N CYS A 106 -10.29 -2.62 -38.77
CA CYS A 106 -10.95 -1.32 -38.54
C CYS A 106 -11.50 -0.74 -39.85
N LEU A 107 -12.64 -0.04 -39.83
CA LEU A 107 -13.25 0.53 -41.05
C LEU A 107 -12.27 1.36 -41.91
N GLU A 108 -11.43 2.16 -41.25
CA GLU A 108 -10.42 2.99 -41.92
C GLU A 108 -9.30 2.16 -42.56
N CYS A 109 -8.95 1.04 -41.93
CA CYS A 109 -7.94 0.10 -42.39
C CYS A 109 -8.44 -0.67 -43.61
N THR A 110 -9.71 -1.11 -43.56
CA THR A 110 -10.41 -1.79 -44.64
C THR A 110 -10.51 -0.91 -45.88
N LYS A 111 -10.94 0.35 -45.72
CA LYS A 111 -11.04 1.33 -46.83
C LYS A 111 -9.72 1.57 -47.54
N ARG A 112 -8.60 1.45 -46.83
CA ARG A 112 -7.26 1.77 -47.35
C ARG A 112 -6.45 0.54 -47.73
N GLY A 113 -6.98 -0.67 -47.52
CA GLY A 113 -6.25 -1.91 -47.74
C GLY A 113 -4.98 -2.04 -46.88
N SER A 114 -4.91 -1.37 -45.73
CA SER A 114 -3.74 -1.42 -44.84
C SER A 114 -3.91 -2.44 -43.73
N ILE A 115 -2.83 -3.09 -43.31
CA ILE A 115 -2.84 -4.13 -42.28
C ILE A 115 -3.31 -3.53 -40.94
N CYS A 116 -4.41 -4.06 -40.41
CA CYS A 116 -4.98 -3.64 -39.13
C CYS A 116 -4.40 -4.49 -37.99
N VAL A 117 -3.47 -3.92 -37.22
CA VAL A 117 -2.90 -4.58 -36.03
C VAL A 117 -3.28 -3.80 -34.79
N PHE A 118 -3.98 -4.44 -33.86
CA PHE A 118 -4.23 -3.91 -32.52
C PHE A 118 -3.14 -4.41 -31.58
N ASP A 119 -2.51 -3.47 -30.86
CA ASP A 119 -1.50 -3.79 -29.85
C ASP A 119 -2.03 -3.40 -28.47
N MET A 120 -2.59 -4.38 -27.77
CA MET A 120 -3.12 -4.17 -26.42
C MET A 120 -2.01 -3.81 -25.42
N SER A 121 -0.75 -4.09 -25.74
CA SER A 121 0.40 -3.80 -24.89
C SER A 121 0.95 -2.38 -25.07
N SER A 122 0.51 -1.65 -26.11
CA SER A 122 1.01 -0.30 -26.42
C SER A 122 0.41 0.80 -25.54
N ASP A 123 -0.66 0.53 -24.78
CA ASP A 123 -1.26 1.50 -23.86
C ASP A 123 -0.36 1.72 -22.63
N LYS A 124 0.62 2.60 -22.81
CA LYS A 124 1.57 3.00 -21.76
C LYS A 124 0.88 3.62 -20.54
N ARG A 125 -0.35 4.15 -20.64
CA ARG A 125 -1.06 4.72 -19.48
C ARG A 125 -1.46 3.64 -18.48
N ARG A 126 -1.82 2.45 -18.94
CA ARG A 126 -2.20 1.33 -18.06
C ARG A 126 -1.00 0.56 -17.53
N LYS A 127 0.16 0.67 -18.19
CA LYS A 127 1.40 0.01 -17.78
C LYS A 127 2.03 0.62 -16.52
N SER A 128 1.82 1.91 -16.25
CA SER A 128 2.56 2.59 -15.17
C SER A 128 2.16 2.15 -13.76
N HIS A 129 0.87 1.95 -13.47
CA HIS A 129 0.42 1.53 -12.15
C HIS A 129 0.70 0.05 -11.89
N ALA A 130 0.37 -0.82 -12.83
CA ALA A 130 0.65 -2.25 -12.73
C ALA A 130 2.16 -2.50 -12.60
N SER A 131 2.98 -1.86 -13.44
CA SER A 131 4.43 -2.01 -13.37
C SER A 131 5.04 -1.48 -12.07
N LYS A 132 4.45 -0.45 -11.46
CA LYS A 132 4.90 0.07 -10.15
C LYS A 132 4.60 -0.92 -9.03
N ILE A 133 3.37 -1.41 -8.97
CA ILE A 133 2.95 -2.41 -7.96
C ILE A 133 3.80 -3.68 -8.12
N GLU A 134 4.00 -4.15 -9.35
CA GLU A 134 4.87 -5.30 -9.60
C GLU A 134 6.33 -5.06 -9.16
N ALA A 135 6.87 -3.86 -9.39
CA ALA A 135 8.22 -3.52 -8.95
C ALA A 135 8.33 -3.50 -7.42
N GLU A 136 7.32 -2.95 -6.75
CA GLU A 136 7.21 -2.90 -5.30
C GLU A 136 7.08 -4.31 -4.70
N LEU A 137 6.23 -5.16 -5.27
CA LEU A 137 6.10 -6.56 -4.86
C LEU A 137 7.43 -7.32 -5.02
N ARG A 138 8.10 -7.15 -6.16
CA ARG A 138 9.43 -7.76 -6.39
C ARG A 138 10.46 -7.26 -5.38
N HIS A 139 10.42 -5.99 -5.00
CA HIS A 139 11.30 -5.43 -3.98
C HIS A 139 11.07 -6.11 -2.62
N TYR A 140 9.82 -6.23 -2.17
CA TYR A 140 9.51 -6.92 -0.91
C TYR A 140 9.87 -8.41 -0.95
N GLN A 141 9.61 -9.10 -2.07
CA GLN A 141 9.98 -10.51 -2.23
C GLN A 141 11.50 -10.73 -2.12
N ARG A 142 12.30 -9.86 -2.76
CA ARG A 142 13.76 -9.90 -2.65
C ARG A 142 14.20 -9.68 -1.22
N PHE A 143 13.68 -8.63 -0.57
CA PHE A 143 14.01 -8.34 0.81
C PHE A 143 13.68 -9.50 1.76
N LEU A 144 12.51 -10.14 1.60
CA LEU A 144 12.17 -11.31 2.42
C LEU A 144 13.12 -12.48 2.17
N ASN A 145 13.55 -12.69 0.94
CA ASN A 145 14.54 -13.74 0.63
C ASN A 145 15.90 -13.43 1.26
N ASP A 146 16.35 -12.18 1.16
CA ASP A 146 17.59 -11.70 1.77
C ASP A 146 17.53 -11.81 3.30
N PHE A 147 16.39 -11.48 3.90
CA PHE A 147 16.15 -11.65 5.34
C PHE A 147 16.24 -13.11 5.78
N LEU A 148 15.61 -14.02 5.04
CA LEU A 148 15.68 -15.45 5.34
C LEU A 148 17.10 -15.99 5.20
N ARG A 149 17.83 -15.59 4.15
CA ARG A 149 19.24 -15.93 3.96
C ARG A 149 20.10 -15.41 5.11
N ALA A 150 19.87 -14.19 5.56
CA ALA A 150 20.57 -13.60 6.69
C ALA A 150 20.30 -14.35 8.00
N ILE A 151 19.17 -15.02 8.16
CA ILE A 151 18.93 -15.88 9.34
C ILE A 151 19.58 -17.25 9.17
N GLN A 152 19.61 -17.79 7.96
CA GLN A 152 20.11 -19.15 7.69
C GLN A 152 21.64 -19.24 7.69
N ASP A 153 22.32 -18.27 7.09
CA ASP A 153 23.75 -18.36 6.78
C ASP A 153 24.66 -17.57 7.74
N SER A 154 24.07 -16.86 8.72
CA SER A 154 24.83 -15.96 9.60
C SER A 154 25.17 -16.59 10.94
N SER A 155 26.11 -15.95 11.66
CA SER A 155 26.44 -16.30 13.04
C SER A 155 25.26 -16.06 13.99
N ASP A 156 25.21 -16.78 15.11
CA ASP A 156 24.16 -16.60 16.12
C ASP A 156 24.11 -15.17 16.68
N ASP A 157 25.27 -14.49 16.78
CA ASP A 157 25.35 -13.09 17.21
C ASP A 157 24.66 -12.15 16.22
N ASP A 158 24.87 -12.37 14.92
CA ASP A 158 24.22 -11.60 13.86
C ASP A 158 22.71 -11.83 13.82
N VAL A 159 22.27 -13.09 13.99
CA VAL A 159 20.85 -13.41 14.07
C VAL A 159 20.20 -12.73 15.27
N ARG A 160 20.87 -12.72 16.43
CA ARG A 160 20.38 -11.99 17.62
C ARG A 160 20.29 -10.48 17.36
N ASN A 161 21.27 -9.89 16.68
CA ASN A 161 21.23 -8.47 16.33
C ASN A 161 20.06 -8.14 15.40
N ILE A 162 19.85 -8.92 14.34
CA ILE A 162 18.69 -8.76 13.43
C ILE A 162 17.38 -8.85 14.22
N ILE A 163 17.22 -9.87 15.07
CA ILE A 163 16.00 -10.06 15.87
C ILE A 163 15.79 -8.90 16.85
N ASN A 164 16.85 -8.40 17.47
CA ASN A 164 16.76 -7.27 18.39
C ASN A 164 16.32 -5.99 17.67
N THR A 165 16.86 -5.72 16.48
CA THR A 165 16.45 -4.60 15.63
C THR A 165 14.96 -4.71 15.26
N VAL A 166 14.48 -5.92 14.91
CA VAL A 166 13.06 -6.14 14.62
C VAL A 166 12.18 -5.93 15.87
N ARG A 167 12.59 -6.47 17.02
CA ARG A 167 11.84 -6.36 18.29
C ARG A 167 11.82 -4.93 18.86
N ALA A 168 12.84 -4.13 18.56
CA ALA A 168 12.88 -2.72 18.91
C ALA A 168 11.82 -1.88 18.15
N GLY A 169 11.15 -2.47 17.15
CA GLY A 169 10.15 -1.76 16.34
C GLY A 169 10.78 -0.78 15.34
N SER A 170 12.03 -1.04 14.93
CA SER A 170 12.73 -0.24 13.92
C SER A 170 11.98 -0.18 12.59
N SER A 171 12.25 0.88 11.83
CA SER A 171 11.67 1.03 10.49
C SER A 171 12.13 -0.09 9.54
N THR A 172 11.33 -0.39 8.51
CA THR A 172 11.68 -1.40 7.51
C THR A 172 13.00 -1.08 6.80
N SER A 173 13.34 0.21 6.65
CA SER A 173 14.61 0.67 6.08
C SER A 173 15.81 0.38 6.99
N GLU A 174 15.65 0.53 8.31
CA GLU A 174 16.70 0.20 9.29
C GLU A 174 16.94 -1.30 9.32
N ILE A 175 15.86 -2.11 9.35
CA ILE A 175 15.95 -3.57 9.31
C ILE A 175 16.62 -4.02 8.00
N GLN A 176 16.26 -3.41 6.86
CA GLN A 176 16.90 -3.66 5.57
C GLN A 176 18.41 -3.38 5.59
N SER A 177 18.80 -2.25 6.17
CA SER A 177 20.22 -1.88 6.29
C SER A 177 20.99 -2.88 7.13
N GLU A 178 20.43 -3.30 8.27
CA GLU A 178 21.07 -4.26 9.16
C GLU A 178 21.28 -5.61 8.47
N VAL A 179 20.22 -6.13 7.84
CA VAL A 179 20.23 -7.39 7.08
C VAL A 179 21.25 -7.34 5.94
N ASN A 180 21.29 -6.23 5.20
CA ASN A 180 22.28 -6.07 4.14
C ASN A 180 23.70 -6.04 4.70
N SER A 181 23.93 -5.40 5.85
CA SER A 181 25.25 -5.39 6.51
C SER A 181 25.71 -6.80 6.88
N VAL A 182 24.81 -7.61 7.45
CA VAL A 182 25.08 -8.99 7.85
C VAL A 182 25.40 -9.84 6.62
N LEU A 183 24.59 -9.73 5.58
CA LEU A 183 24.82 -10.43 4.32
C LEU A 183 26.18 -10.08 3.70
N MET A 184 26.54 -8.79 3.65
CA MET A 184 27.84 -8.34 3.12
C MET A 184 29.02 -8.90 3.93
N ARG A 185 28.90 -8.99 5.26
CA ARG A 185 29.93 -9.59 6.12
C ARG A 185 30.11 -11.10 5.84
N ASN A 186 29.02 -11.81 5.57
CA ASN A 186 29.06 -13.23 5.23
C ASN A 186 29.64 -13.48 3.83
N TYR A 187 29.37 -12.61 2.85
CA TYR A 187 29.93 -12.75 1.49
C TYR A 187 31.45 -12.58 1.45
N CYS A 188 32.04 -11.74 2.31
CA CYS A 188 33.50 -11.63 2.42
C CYS A 188 34.17 -12.82 3.13
N SER A 189 33.40 -13.58 3.91
CA SER A 189 33.90 -14.72 4.70
C SER A 189 33.87 -16.05 3.95
N ARG A 190 33.24 -16.09 2.77
CA ARG A 190 33.01 -17.31 2.00
C ARG A 190 34.08 -17.45 0.91
N PRO A 191 34.97 -18.47 0.96
CA PRO A 191 35.87 -18.72 -0.15
C PRO A 191 35.03 -19.10 -1.38
N THR A 192 35.19 -18.33 -2.46
CA THR A 192 34.67 -18.70 -3.77
C THR A 192 35.39 -19.97 -4.22
N LEU A 193 34.63 -21.08 -4.33
CA LEU A 193 35.12 -22.31 -4.96
C LEU A 193 35.42 -22.09 -6.44
#